data_AF-A0A0P0W7H3-F1
#
_entry.id   AF-A0A0P0W7H3-F1
#
_cell.length_a   1.000
_cell.length_b   1.000
_cell.length_c   1.000
_cell.angle_alpha   90.00
_cell.angle_beta   90.00
_cell.angle_gamma   90.00
#
_symmetry.space_group_name_H-M   'P 1'
#
loop_
_entity.id
_entity.type
_entity.pdbx_description
1 polymer ?
#
loop_
_entity_poly.entity_id
_entity_poly.type
_entity_poly.pdbx_seq_one_letter_code
_entity_poly.pdbx_strand_id
1 'polypeptide(L)'
;MARQPALVVVVVAAVALAGGGSLGFEFHEATVDAIQLGFSNGSLTSTALVRFYLDRIARLNTLLHAVIEVNPDALAQAARADAERATGHRCGPLHGVPVLLKDIIATRDRLNTTAGSLSLLGAVARRDAGVVARLRRAGAVVLGKANLPEWANFRSSPGLRGWSARGGQSRVSSRRQARHSCRLPWRSNAS
;
A
#
# COMPACT_ATOMS: atom_id res chain seq x y z
N MET A 1 63.41 36.82 17.26
CA MET A 1 62.43 37.64 18.00
C MET A 1 61.54 38.35 17.00
N ALA A 2 60.38 37.77 16.67
CA ALA A 2 59.27 38.46 16.01
C ALA A 2 58.02 37.58 16.22
N ARG A 3 57.23 37.94 17.22
CA ARG A 3 55.89 37.40 17.51
C ARG A 3 54.89 38.23 16.70
N GLN A 4 53.90 37.59 16.08
CA GLN A 4 52.52 38.09 15.95
C GLN A 4 51.59 36.95 15.47
N PRO A 5 50.29 36.98 15.79
CA PRO A 5 49.65 35.93 16.56
C PRO A 5 48.50 35.22 15.84
N ALA A 6 47.98 34.19 16.52
CA ALA A 6 46.97 33.24 16.09
C ALA A 6 45.65 33.86 15.57
N LEU A 7 45.19 33.30 14.45
CA LEU A 7 43.86 33.50 13.88
C LEU A 7 42.85 32.61 14.64
N VAL A 8 41.91 33.23 15.36
CA VAL A 8 40.76 32.54 15.99
C VAL A 8 39.64 32.43 14.95
N VAL A 9 39.30 31.21 14.55
CA VAL A 9 38.15 30.91 13.69
C VAL A 9 36.92 30.67 14.57
N VAL A 10 35.94 31.56 14.49
CA VAL A 10 34.63 31.43 15.15
C VAL A 10 33.74 30.51 14.31
N VAL A 11 33.38 29.35 14.86
CA VAL A 11 32.38 28.44 14.27
C VAL A 11 30.99 28.92 14.70
N VAL A 12 30.24 29.49 13.75
CA VAL A 12 28.82 29.80 13.94
C VAL A 12 28.02 28.52 13.68
N ALA A 13 27.60 27.85 14.76
CA ALA A 13 26.61 26.79 14.70
C ALA A 13 25.22 27.39 14.49
N ALA A 14 24.73 27.35 13.25
CA ALA A 14 23.33 27.67 12.95
C ALA A 14 22.43 26.55 13.48
N VAL A 15 21.84 26.76 14.66
CA VAL A 15 20.71 25.95 15.13
C VAL A 15 19.49 26.38 14.32
N ALA A 16 19.22 25.65 13.24
CA ALA A 16 17.95 25.76 12.52
C ALA A 16 16.85 25.13 13.38
N LEU A 17 16.17 25.96 14.16
CA LEU A 17 14.86 25.64 14.72
C LEU A 17 13.87 25.56 13.55
N ALA A 18 13.77 24.38 12.93
CA ALA A 18 12.64 24.06 12.08
C ALA A 18 11.41 23.84 12.98
N GLY A 19 10.83 24.96 13.44
CA GLY A 19 9.43 25.04 13.84
C GLY A 19 8.55 24.88 12.61
N GLY A 20 8.56 23.70 11.99
CA GLY A 20 7.57 23.28 11.01
C GLY A 20 6.39 22.74 11.80
N GLY A 21 5.32 23.54 11.92
CA GLY A 21 4.04 23.03 12.43
C GLY A 21 3.72 21.73 11.69
N SER A 22 3.34 20.70 12.43
CA SER A 22 2.82 19.46 11.88
C SER A 22 1.55 19.78 11.10
N LEU A 23 1.70 20.16 9.83
CA LEU A 23 0.61 20.20 8.87
C LEU A 23 0.06 18.79 8.83
N GLY A 24 -1.06 18.57 9.51
CA GLY A 24 -1.73 17.28 9.55
C GLY A 24 -2.06 16.88 8.12
N PHE A 25 -1.52 15.75 7.67
CA PHE A 25 -1.87 15.20 6.37
C PHE A 25 -3.24 14.51 6.45
N GLU A 26 -4.18 14.90 5.59
CA GLU A 26 -5.47 14.22 5.49
C GLU A 26 -5.31 12.92 4.70
N PHE A 27 -5.36 11.78 5.39
CA PHE A 27 -5.19 10.46 4.77
C PHE A 27 -6.39 9.97 3.96
N HIS A 28 -7.60 10.44 4.30
CA HIS A 28 -8.84 9.94 3.72
C HIS A 28 -9.07 10.53 2.32
N GLU A 29 -9.37 9.68 1.33
CA GLU A 29 -9.61 10.10 -0.06
C GLU A 29 -8.45 10.91 -0.69
N ALA A 30 -7.25 10.85 -0.11
CA ALA A 30 -6.07 11.51 -0.65
C ALA A 30 -5.70 10.93 -2.02
N THR A 31 -5.56 11.80 -3.03
CA THR A 31 -5.09 11.41 -4.35
C THR A 31 -3.59 11.12 -4.31
N VAL A 32 -3.08 10.42 -5.35
CA VAL A 32 -1.64 10.20 -5.50
C VAL A 32 -0.89 11.53 -5.57
N ASP A 33 -1.46 12.55 -6.22
CA ASP A 33 -0.87 13.89 -6.29
C ASP A 33 -0.80 14.57 -4.92
N ALA A 34 -1.85 14.47 -4.10
CA ALA A 34 -1.85 14.99 -2.74
C ALA A 34 -0.81 14.28 -1.87
N ILE A 35 -0.68 12.96 -2.01
CA ILE A 35 0.36 12.17 -1.33
C ILE A 35 1.77 12.63 -1.74
N GLN A 36 2.01 12.83 -3.04
CA GLN A 36 3.30 13.32 -3.53
C GLN A 36 3.61 14.75 -3.05
N LEU A 37 2.59 15.62 -2.99
CA LEU A 37 2.73 16.94 -2.38
C LEU A 37 3.10 16.84 -0.89
N GLY A 38 2.46 15.92 -0.16
CA GLY A 38 2.78 15.65 1.24
C GLY A 38 4.22 15.16 1.43
N PHE A 39 4.72 14.32 0.52
CA PHE A 39 6.10 13.88 0.52
C PHE A 39 7.09 15.01 0.21
N SER A 40 6.76 15.89 -0.73
CA SER A 40 7.68 16.96 -1.16
C SER A 40 7.76 18.12 -0.16
N ASN A 41 6.66 18.43 0.53
CA ASN A 41 6.62 19.49 1.54
C ASN A 41 6.94 18.99 2.97
N GLY A 42 7.15 17.68 3.14
CA GLY A 42 7.53 17.08 4.43
C GLY A 42 6.38 16.84 5.42
N SER A 43 5.13 17.15 5.04
CA SER A 43 3.95 16.87 5.89
C SER A 43 3.59 15.38 5.98
N LEU A 44 4.13 14.56 5.08
CA LEU A 44 3.93 13.11 5.04
C LEU A 44 5.22 12.37 4.75
N THR A 45 5.39 11.18 5.35
CA THR A 45 6.41 10.20 4.96
C THR A 45 5.76 8.91 4.47
N SER A 46 6.45 8.15 3.62
CA SER A 46 5.95 6.85 3.11
C SER A 46 5.70 5.90 4.28
N THR A 47 6.60 5.92 5.28
CA THR A 47 6.48 5.13 6.50
C THR A 47 5.21 5.50 7.30
N ALA A 48 4.91 6.79 7.47
CA ALA A 48 3.68 7.23 8.14
C ALA A 48 2.43 6.79 7.36
N LEU A 49 2.45 6.92 6.03
CA LEU A 49 1.37 6.49 5.15
C LEU A 49 1.11 4.97 5.24
N VAL A 50 2.17 4.17 5.18
CA VAL A 50 2.07 2.71 5.28
C VAL A 50 1.58 2.29 6.66
N ARG A 51 2.08 2.89 7.75
CA ARG A 51 1.59 2.63 9.12
C ARG A 51 0.09 2.90 9.22
N PHE A 52 -0.37 4.05 8.73
CA PHE A 52 -1.79 4.41 8.74
C PHE A 52 -2.66 3.33 8.06
N TYR A 53 -2.27 2.85 6.88
CA TYR A 53 -3.03 1.82 6.17
C TYR A 53 -2.94 0.45 6.83
N LEU A 54 -1.79 0.05 7.39
CA LEU A 54 -1.66 -1.19 8.15
C LEU A 54 -2.57 -1.19 9.38
N ASP A 55 -2.60 -0.09 10.13
CA ASP A 55 -3.48 0.06 11.29
C ASP A 55 -4.96 0.00 10.88
N ARG A 56 -5.30 0.57 9.72
CA ARG A 56 -6.66 0.50 9.16
C ARG A 56 -7.03 -0.93 8.74
N ILE A 57 -6.10 -1.66 8.13
CA ILE A 57 -6.28 -3.07 7.79
C ILE A 57 -6.50 -3.89 9.07
N ALA A 58 -5.65 -3.71 10.09
CA ALA A 58 -5.79 -4.43 11.36
C ALA A 58 -7.17 -4.23 12.02
N ARG A 59 -7.71 -3.00 11.98
CA ARG A 59 -9.03 -2.68 12.56
C ARG A 59 -10.22 -3.18 11.74
N LEU A 60 -10.16 -3.09 10.40
CA LEU A 60 -11.34 -3.28 9.55
C LEU A 60 -11.37 -4.64 8.84
N ASN A 61 -10.23 -5.30 8.66
CA ASN A 61 -10.14 -6.49 7.82
C ASN A 61 -10.77 -7.74 8.46
N THR A 62 -10.92 -7.76 9.78
CA THR A 62 -11.71 -8.77 10.51
C THR A 62 -13.19 -8.77 10.12
N LEU A 63 -13.70 -7.63 9.63
CA LEU A 63 -15.07 -7.48 9.15
C LEU A 63 -15.16 -7.56 7.62
N LEU A 64 -14.18 -6.97 6.92
CA LEU A 64 -14.22 -6.81 5.47
C LEU A 64 -13.63 -7.98 4.68
N HIS A 65 -12.68 -8.73 5.27
CA HIS A 65 -11.94 -9.82 4.60
C HIS A 65 -11.35 -9.43 3.22
N ALA A 66 -10.96 -8.17 3.07
CA ALA A 66 -10.51 -7.59 1.80
C ALA A 66 -9.02 -7.83 1.53
N VAL A 67 -8.20 -7.95 2.58
CA VAL A 67 -6.77 -8.23 2.51
C VAL A 67 -6.55 -9.67 2.98
N ILE A 68 -6.00 -10.52 2.11
CA ILE A 68 -5.77 -11.94 2.42
C ILE A 68 -4.42 -12.16 3.11
N GLU A 69 -3.44 -11.28 2.86
CA GLU A 69 -2.11 -11.34 3.45
C GLU A 69 -1.46 -9.96 3.45
N VAL A 70 -0.86 -9.55 4.56
CA VAL A 70 -0.07 -8.31 4.67
C VAL A 70 1.38 -8.63 4.37
N ASN A 71 2.07 -7.75 3.64
CA ASN A 71 3.50 -7.91 3.39
C ASN A 71 4.29 -7.60 4.67
N PRO A 72 5.05 -8.56 5.25
CA PRO A 72 5.86 -8.31 6.44
C PRO A 72 6.94 -7.24 6.20
N ASP A 73 7.37 -7.06 4.95
CA ASP A 73 8.43 -6.12 4.60
C ASP A 73 7.91 -4.71 4.25
N ALA A 74 6.59 -4.46 4.32
CA ALA A 74 5.99 -3.20 3.87
C ALA A 74 6.58 -1.95 4.54
N LEU A 75 6.80 -2.00 5.86
CA LEU A 75 7.40 -0.89 6.60
C LEU A 75 8.88 -0.68 6.25
N ALA A 76 9.63 -1.76 6.01
CA ALA A 76 11.03 -1.67 5.58
C ALA A 76 11.14 -1.08 4.17
N GLN A 77 10.24 -1.47 3.27
CA GLN A 77 10.14 -0.89 1.93
C GLN A 77 9.81 0.62 1.99
N ALA A 78 8.89 1.02 2.87
CA ALA A 78 8.54 2.42 3.08
C ALA A 78 9.70 3.25 3.64
N ALA A 79 10.39 2.73 4.64
CA ALA A 79 11.56 3.38 5.23
C ALA A 79 12.69 3.57 4.19
N ARG A 80 12.91 2.57 3.32
CA ARG A 80 13.86 2.70 2.20
C ARG A 80 13.44 3.80 1.24
N ALA A 81 12.16 3.87 0.87
CA ALA A 81 11.66 4.93 -0.01
C ALA A 81 11.86 6.33 0.60
N ASP A 82 11.68 6.47 1.92
CA ASP A 82 11.96 7.71 2.64
C ASP A 82 13.46 8.08 2.63
N ALA A 83 14.35 7.11 2.84
CA ALA A 83 15.80 7.32 2.77
C ALA A 83 16.27 7.69 1.34
N GLU A 84 15.73 7.03 0.32
CA GLU A 84 16.01 7.35 -1.09
C GLU A 84 15.57 8.78 -1.42
N ARG A 85 14.41 9.22 -0.91
CA ARG A 85 13.94 10.60 -1.09
C ARG A 85 14.85 11.61 -0.40
N ALA A 86 15.31 11.31 0.82
CA ALA A 86 16.20 12.19 1.59
C ALA A 86 17.58 12.36 0.95
N THR A 87 18.07 11.38 0.19
CA THR A 87 19.34 11.45 -0.54
C THR A 87 19.25 12.17 -1.89
N GLY A 88 18.08 12.70 -2.25
CA GLY A 88 17.86 13.40 -3.53
C GLY A 88 17.75 12.46 -4.73
N HIS A 89 17.44 11.17 -4.51
CA HIS A 89 17.17 10.25 -5.60
C HIS A 89 15.99 10.76 -6.44
N ARG A 90 16.06 10.60 -7.77
CA ARG A 90 14.94 10.96 -8.65
C ARG A 90 13.76 10.02 -8.39
N CYS A 91 12.80 10.53 -7.64
CA CYS A 91 11.59 9.81 -7.24
C CYS A 91 10.51 9.97 -8.33
N GLY A 92 9.94 8.86 -8.79
CA GLY A 92 8.80 8.87 -9.71
C GLY A 92 7.46 9.10 -8.99
N PRO A 93 6.33 9.25 -9.72
CA PRO A 93 5.01 9.54 -9.15
C PRO A 93 4.46 8.51 -8.16
N LEU A 94 5.01 7.29 -8.12
CA LEU A 94 4.59 6.23 -7.20
C LEU A 94 5.62 5.96 -6.09
N HIS A 95 6.69 6.75 -6.01
CA HIS A 95 7.78 6.51 -5.05
C HIS A 95 7.29 6.65 -3.62
N GLY A 96 7.32 5.55 -2.86
CA GLY A 96 6.80 5.47 -1.49
C GLY A 96 5.29 5.27 -1.36
N VAL A 97 4.55 5.25 -2.48
CA VAL A 97 3.09 5.08 -2.45
C VAL A 97 2.73 3.60 -2.22
N PRO A 98 1.92 3.26 -1.21
CA PRO A 98 1.50 1.88 -0.97
C PRO A 98 0.49 1.40 -2.01
N VAL A 99 0.69 0.17 -2.49
CA VAL A 99 -0.21 -0.52 -3.43
C VAL A 99 -0.58 -1.89 -2.88
N LEU A 100 -1.83 -2.29 -3.11
CA LEU A 100 -2.34 -3.62 -2.77
C LEU A 100 -2.49 -4.44 -4.07
N LEU A 101 -1.99 -5.68 -4.07
CA LEU A 101 -1.99 -6.54 -5.26
C LEU A 101 -3.04 -7.63 -5.12
N LYS A 102 -3.85 -7.90 -6.14
CA LYS A 102 -4.76 -9.07 -6.12
C LYS A 102 -3.95 -10.36 -5.94
N ASP A 103 -4.40 -11.32 -5.11
CA ASP A 103 -3.71 -12.58 -4.80
C ASP A 103 -3.60 -13.59 -5.97
N ILE A 104 -3.70 -13.12 -7.20
CA ILE A 104 -3.35 -13.84 -8.44
C ILE A 104 -2.07 -13.27 -9.08
N ILE A 105 -1.64 -12.09 -8.65
CA ILE A 105 -0.47 -11.38 -9.18
C ILE A 105 0.78 -11.87 -8.44
N ALA A 106 1.64 -12.59 -9.14
CA ALA A 106 2.88 -13.14 -8.60
C ALA A 106 3.86 -12.06 -8.11
N THR A 107 4.42 -12.29 -6.93
CA THR A 107 5.50 -11.48 -6.33
C THR A 107 6.58 -12.38 -5.78
N ARG A 108 7.84 -11.97 -5.86
CA ARG A 108 8.99 -12.61 -5.20
C ARG A 108 9.22 -12.07 -3.77
N ASP A 109 8.20 -11.50 -3.14
CA ASP A 109 8.23 -11.11 -1.72
C ASP A 109 7.99 -12.33 -0.82
N ARG A 110 8.06 -12.12 0.50
CA ARG A 110 7.59 -13.07 1.52
C ARG A 110 6.06 -13.08 1.61
N LEU A 111 5.41 -13.33 0.47
CA LEU A 111 3.95 -13.36 0.31
C LEU A 111 3.56 -14.59 -0.51
N ASN A 112 2.40 -15.16 -0.20
CA ASN A 112 1.82 -16.19 -1.04
C ASN A 112 1.16 -15.56 -2.29
N THR A 113 1.02 -16.36 -3.35
CA THR A 113 0.17 -16.01 -4.51
C THR A 113 -0.71 -17.22 -4.80
N THR A 114 -1.93 -17.20 -4.27
CA THR A 114 -2.72 -18.45 -4.16
C THR A 114 -3.96 -18.51 -5.04
N ALA A 115 -4.29 -17.43 -5.75
CA ALA A 115 -5.59 -17.23 -6.40
C ALA A 115 -6.78 -17.49 -5.44
N GLY A 116 -6.56 -17.28 -4.13
CA GLY A 116 -7.51 -17.58 -3.05
C GLY A 116 -7.61 -19.08 -2.67
N SER A 117 -6.89 -19.97 -3.36
CA SER A 117 -6.98 -21.43 -3.16
C SER A 117 -5.99 -21.93 -2.10
N LEU A 118 -6.45 -22.85 -1.24
CA LEU A 118 -5.56 -23.55 -0.31
C LEU A 118 -4.53 -24.44 -1.02
N SER A 119 -4.80 -24.88 -2.25
CA SER A 119 -3.91 -25.75 -3.03
C SER A 119 -2.58 -25.11 -3.42
N LEU A 120 -2.50 -23.78 -3.39
CA LEU A 120 -1.30 -22.99 -3.73
C LEU A 120 -0.63 -22.36 -2.50
N LEU A 121 -1.12 -22.66 -1.29
CA LEU A 121 -0.51 -22.17 -0.07
C LEU A 121 0.93 -22.73 0.07
N GLY A 122 1.90 -21.85 0.26
CA GLY A 122 3.33 -22.19 0.28
C GLY A 122 3.99 -22.29 -1.10
N ALA A 123 3.25 -22.15 -2.20
CA ALA A 123 3.84 -22.09 -3.54
C ALA A 123 4.68 -20.81 -3.70
N VAL A 124 5.93 -20.97 -4.14
CA VAL A 124 6.88 -19.86 -4.31
C VAL A 124 6.88 -19.39 -5.76
N ALA A 125 6.53 -18.13 -5.99
CA ALA A 125 6.66 -17.52 -7.30
C ALA A 125 8.14 -17.34 -7.69
N ARG A 126 8.54 -17.90 -8.83
CA ARG A 126 9.93 -17.81 -9.33
C ARG A 126 10.37 -16.37 -9.66
N ARG A 127 9.43 -15.52 -10.04
CA ARG A 127 9.67 -14.12 -10.42
C ARG A 127 8.46 -13.25 -10.11
N ASP A 128 8.69 -11.95 -9.98
CA ASP A 128 7.63 -10.95 -10.01
C ASP A 128 6.86 -11.01 -11.35
N ALA A 129 5.56 -10.77 -11.30
CA ALA A 129 4.80 -10.45 -12.49
C ALA A 129 5.32 -9.16 -13.14
N GLY A 130 5.18 -9.01 -14.46
CA GLY A 130 5.69 -7.84 -15.18
C GLY A 130 5.14 -6.50 -14.66
N VAL A 131 3.89 -6.47 -14.18
CA VAL A 131 3.29 -5.28 -13.53
C VAL A 131 3.97 -4.95 -12.20
N VAL A 132 4.30 -5.96 -11.39
CA VAL A 132 5.00 -5.77 -10.11
C VAL A 132 6.40 -5.23 -10.36
N ALA A 133 7.12 -5.77 -11.34
CA ALA A 133 8.43 -5.27 -11.72
C ALA A 133 8.39 -3.78 -12.16
N ARG A 134 7.31 -3.33 -12.80
CA ARG A 134 7.10 -1.90 -13.14
C ARG A 134 6.80 -1.06 -11.90
N LEU A 135 5.93 -1.55 -11.01
CA LEU A 135 5.60 -0.87 -9.76
C LEU A 135 6.84 -0.68 -8.87
N ARG A 136 7.69 -1.70 -8.73
CA ARG A 136 8.95 -1.58 -7.97
C ARG A 136 9.93 -0.60 -8.59
N ARG A 137 10.08 -0.61 -9.92
CA ARG A 137 10.92 0.40 -10.61
C ARG A 137 10.41 1.83 -10.42
N ALA A 138 9.10 2.01 -10.24
CA ALA A 138 8.50 3.29 -9.91
C ALA A 138 8.60 3.66 -8.41
N GLY A 139 9.18 2.80 -7.57
CA GLY A 139 9.35 3.02 -6.14
C GLY A 139 8.11 2.74 -5.28
N ALA A 140 7.09 2.06 -5.82
CA ALA A 140 5.88 1.75 -5.06
C ALA A 140 6.15 0.72 -3.94
N VAL A 141 5.44 0.86 -2.82
CA VAL A 141 5.52 -0.06 -1.68
C VAL A 141 4.42 -1.11 -1.77
N VAL A 142 4.78 -2.40 -1.78
CA VAL A 142 3.78 -3.48 -1.84
C VAL A 142 3.24 -3.73 -0.43
N LEU A 143 2.02 -3.28 -0.16
CA LEU A 143 1.37 -3.38 1.16
C LEU A 143 0.97 -4.81 1.49
N GLY A 144 0.60 -5.61 0.49
CA GLY A 144 0.14 -6.98 0.66
C GLY A 144 -0.70 -7.49 -0.51
N LYS A 145 -1.48 -8.53 -0.22
CA LYS A 145 -2.37 -9.20 -1.16
C LYS A 145 -3.85 -8.92 -0.84
N ALA A 146 -4.62 -8.51 -1.84
CA ALA A 146 -6.07 -8.42 -1.77
C ALA A 146 -6.71 -9.79 -2.01
N ASN A 147 -7.78 -10.07 -1.26
CA ASN A 147 -8.65 -11.22 -1.49
C ASN A 147 -9.37 -11.09 -2.84
N LEU A 148 -9.87 -12.23 -3.34
CA LEU A 148 -10.56 -12.34 -4.62
C LEU A 148 -11.55 -13.52 -4.58
N PRO A 149 -12.54 -13.57 -5.49
CA PRO A 149 -13.23 -14.81 -5.76
C PRO A 149 -12.21 -15.87 -6.20
N GLU A 150 -12.29 -17.06 -5.61
CA GLU A 150 -11.31 -18.12 -5.87
C GLU A 150 -11.18 -18.43 -7.37
N TRP A 151 -9.95 -18.64 -7.82
CA TRP A 151 -9.63 -18.86 -9.24
C TRP A 151 -10.21 -17.77 -10.16
N ALA A 152 -10.20 -16.53 -9.67
CA ALA A 152 -10.75 -15.36 -10.38
C ALA A 152 -12.21 -15.55 -10.82
N ASN A 153 -13.02 -16.23 -10.00
CA ASN A 153 -14.43 -16.55 -10.28
C ASN A 153 -14.63 -17.56 -11.42
N PHE A 154 -13.62 -18.37 -11.73
CA PHE A 154 -13.69 -19.48 -12.69
C PHE A 154 -13.89 -20.85 -12.02
N ARG A 155 -14.17 -20.85 -10.70
CA ARG A 155 -14.56 -22.03 -9.92
C ARG A 155 -15.81 -21.80 -9.05
N SER A 156 -16.09 -20.54 -8.68
CA SER A 156 -17.09 -20.19 -7.68
C SER A 156 -18.53 -20.47 -8.15
N SER A 157 -19.36 -21.03 -7.26
CA SER A 157 -20.80 -21.15 -7.48
C SER A 157 -21.46 -19.77 -7.65
N PRO A 158 -22.56 -19.67 -8.43
CA PRO A 158 -23.33 -18.44 -8.51
C PRO A 158 -23.70 -17.91 -7.11
N GLY A 159 -23.41 -16.63 -6.84
CA GLY A 159 -23.74 -15.97 -5.57
C GLY A 159 -22.55 -15.73 -4.63
N LEU A 160 -21.45 -16.48 -4.76
CA LEU A 160 -20.27 -16.34 -3.89
C LEU A 160 -19.25 -15.31 -4.42
N ARG A 161 -19.73 -14.11 -4.78
CA ARG A 161 -18.87 -13.03 -5.26
C ARG A 161 -17.95 -12.59 -4.12
N GLY A 162 -16.63 -12.74 -4.30
CA GLY A 162 -15.61 -12.31 -3.34
C GLY A 162 -15.23 -13.35 -2.29
N TRP A 163 -15.72 -14.59 -2.41
CA TRP A 163 -15.33 -15.70 -1.55
C TRP A 163 -14.11 -16.46 -2.09
N SER A 164 -13.18 -16.81 -1.20
CA SER A 164 -12.16 -17.83 -1.46
C SER A 164 -11.94 -18.72 -0.24
N ALA A 165 -11.49 -19.97 -0.44
CA ALA A 165 -11.22 -20.89 0.67
C ALA A 165 -10.17 -20.33 1.64
N ARG A 166 -9.16 -19.62 1.13
CA ARG A 166 -8.10 -19.03 1.95
C ARG A 166 -8.51 -17.71 2.59
N GLY A 167 -9.20 -16.82 1.86
CA GLY A 167 -9.47 -15.45 2.31
C GLY A 167 -10.84 -15.26 2.96
N GLY A 168 -11.74 -16.24 2.86
CA GLY A 168 -13.13 -16.10 3.28
C GLY A 168 -13.94 -15.16 2.38
N GLN A 169 -15.10 -14.72 2.88
CA GLN A 169 -16.03 -13.87 2.14
C GLN A 169 -15.69 -12.39 2.31
N SER A 170 -15.15 -11.77 1.27
CA SER A 170 -15.00 -10.31 1.22
C SER A 170 -16.36 -9.63 1.33
N ARG A 171 -16.48 -8.60 2.18
CA ARG A 171 -17.71 -7.83 2.38
C ARG A 171 -17.55 -6.41 1.86
N VAL A 172 -18.61 -5.87 1.25
CA VAL A 172 -18.64 -4.46 0.85
C VAL A 172 -18.96 -3.62 2.08
N SER A 173 -18.29 -2.47 2.25
CA SER A 173 -18.65 -1.56 3.33
C SER A 173 -20.10 -1.08 3.15
N SER A 174 -20.87 -1.11 4.24
CA SER A 174 -22.34 -1.13 4.26
C SER A 174 -23.07 0.06 3.64
N ARG A 175 -22.39 1.10 3.13
CA ARG A 175 -23.06 2.22 2.43
C ARG A 175 -23.64 1.86 1.06
N ARG A 176 -23.11 0.83 0.36
CA ARG A 176 -23.65 0.40 -0.95
C ARG A 176 -24.57 -0.82 -0.89
N GLN A 177 -24.46 -1.66 0.14
CA GLN A 177 -25.26 -2.89 0.21
C GLN A 177 -26.76 -2.60 0.34
N ALA A 178 -27.13 -1.49 1.01
CA ALA A 178 -28.50 -1.00 1.06
C ALA A 178 -29.09 -0.58 -0.31
N ARG A 179 -28.26 -0.30 -1.33
CA ARG A 179 -28.73 0.10 -2.67
C ARG A 179 -28.97 -1.09 -3.61
N HIS A 180 -28.39 -2.26 -3.33
CA HIS A 180 -28.53 -3.44 -4.19
C HIS A 180 -29.54 -4.47 -3.67
N SER A 181 -30.01 -4.35 -2.42
CA SER A 181 -31.07 -5.23 -1.87
C SER A 181 -32.50 -4.79 -2.20
N CYS A 182 -32.71 -3.81 -3.09
CA CYS A 182 -34.04 -3.23 -3.40
C CYS A 182 -34.36 -3.04 -4.90
N ARG A 183 -33.79 -3.85 -5.81
CA ARG A 183 -34.28 -3.97 -7.21
C ARG A 183 -34.29 -5.45 -7.59
N LEU A 184 -35.44 -6.11 -7.39
CA LEU A 184 -36.51 -6.37 -8.37
C LEU A 184 -36.13 -7.45 -9.42
N PRO A 185 -37.08 -8.33 -9.76
CA PRO A 185 -36.83 -9.66 -10.29
C PRO A 185 -36.53 -9.64 -11.79
N TRP A 186 -35.57 -10.45 -12.21
CA TRP A 186 -35.43 -10.85 -13.61
C TRP A 186 -36.71 -11.59 -14.04
N ARG A 187 -37.62 -10.87 -14.69
CA ARG A 187 -38.72 -11.45 -15.47
C ARG A 187 -38.15 -11.92 -16.81
N SER A 188 -38.50 -13.15 -17.15
CA SER A 188 -38.38 -13.79 -18.45
C SER A 188 -39.09 -13.02 -19.57
N ASN A 189 -38.42 -12.84 -20.71
CA ASN A 189 -39.01 -12.89 -22.06
C ASN A 189 -38.35 -14.12 -22.71
N ALA A 190 -39.06 -15.20 -23.05
CA ALA A 190 -40.03 -15.32 -24.14
C ALA A 190 -39.39 -15.02 -25.51
N SER A 191 -38.73 -16.05 -26.05
CA SER A 191 -38.87 -16.58 -27.41
C SER A 191 -38.74 -18.10 -27.30
#